data_AF-G7ZCL0-F1
#
_entry.id   AF-G7ZCL0-F1
#
_cell.length_a   1.000
_cell.length_b   1.000
_cell.length_c   1.000
_cell.angle_alpha   90.00
_cell.angle_beta   90.00
_cell.angle_gamma   90.00
#
_symmetry.space_group_name_H-M   'P 1'
#
loop_
_entity.id
_entity.type
_entity.pdbx_description
1 polymer ?
#
loop_
_entity_poly.entity_id
_entity_poly.type
_entity_poly.pdbx_seq_one_letter_code
_entity_poly.pdbx_strand_id
1 'polypeptide(L)'
;MVLDRSGYRAKGHAMAVAKTTICLWFDKDAESAARFYAETFPDSAVHAVHRAPADYPSGKAGDVLTVEFTVAGIPCLGLNGGPAFPHSEAFSFQIATDDQEETDRYWTAITGNGGQESACGWCKDRWGISWQITPRVLTDALAAGGEEAKRAFEAMMGMTKIDVAAIEAARRGTVILSDFGRSKQN
;
A
#
# COMPACT_ATOMS: atom_id res chain seq x y z
N MET A 1 -26.26 33.38 -29.76
CA MET A 1 -25.17 33.77 -28.85
C MET A 1 -24.62 32.44 -28.30
N VAL A 2 -23.87 31.65 -29.08
CA VAL A 2 -22.39 31.68 -29.26
C VAL A 2 -21.73 32.02 -27.91
N LEU A 3 -21.03 31.11 -27.23
CA LEU A 3 -19.82 30.43 -27.71
C LEU A 3 -19.61 29.01 -27.10
N ASP A 4 -19.40 28.05 -28.01
CA ASP A 4 -18.51 26.90 -27.83
C ASP A 4 -17.06 27.35 -28.14
N ARG A 5 -16.07 26.74 -27.46
CA ARG A 5 -14.76 26.27 -27.97
C ARG A 5 -13.56 26.54 -27.07
N SER A 6 -13.06 25.42 -26.52
CA SER A 6 -11.65 25.03 -26.45
C SER A 6 -10.62 26.16 -26.30
N GLY A 7 -10.08 26.28 -25.09
CA GLY A 7 -8.97 27.17 -24.82
C GLY A 7 -8.13 26.83 -23.60
N TYR A 8 -8.15 25.58 -23.10
CA TYR A 8 -7.16 25.18 -22.10
C TYR A 8 -5.85 24.82 -22.82
N ARG A 9 -5.01 25.84 -23.02
CA ARG A 9 -3.60 25.65 -23.34
C ARG A 9 -2.98 24.84 -22.21
N ALA A 10 -2.42 23.67 -22.53
CA ALA A 10 -1.50 22.95 -21.66
C ALA A 10 -0.25 23.83 -21.45
N LYS A 11 -0.30 24.69 -20.43
CA LYS A 11 0.90 25.09 -19.71
C LYS A 11 1.24 23.92 -18.80
N GLY A 12 2.48 23.44 -18.86
CA GLY A 12 2.97 22.36 -18.00
C GLY A 12 2.51 22.63 -16.57
N HIS A 13 1.58 21.81 -16.09
CA HIS A 13 1.11 21.94 -14.72
C HIS A 13 2.26 21.47 -13.86
N ALA A 14 2.92 22.41 -13.18
CA ALA A 14 3.23 22.15 -11.79
C ALA A 14 1.95 21.55 -11.19
N MET A 15 2.01 20.31 -10.72
CA MET A 15 0.86 19.61 -10.16
C MET A 15 0.16 20.57 -9.19
N ALA A 16 -1.12 20.86 -9.45
CA ALA A 16 -1.88 21.72 -8.55
C ALA A 16 -1.83 21.08 -7.17
N VAL A 17 -1.44 21.85 -6.15
CA VAL A 17 -1.33 21.35 -4.77
C VAL A 17 -2.64 20.68 -4.39
N ALA A 18 -2.58 19.38 -4.09
CA ALA A 18 -3.77 18.62 -3.74
C ALA A 18 -4.43 19.24 -2.51
N LYS A 19 -5.77 19.26 -2.49
CA LYS A 19 -6.52 19.78 -1.33
C LYS A 19 -6.26 18.96 -0.07
N THR A 20 -5.95 17.67 -0.24
CA THR A 20 -5.61 16.72 0.83
C THR A 20 -4.36 15.95 0.41
N THR A 21 -3.41 15.81 1.33
CA THR A 21 -2.16 15.03 1.15
C THR A 21 -1.97 14.13 2.36
N ILE A 22 -1.64 12.86 2.15
CA ILE A 22 -1.30 11.94 3.24
C ILE A 22 0.12 12.24 3.71
N CYS A 23 0.28 12.70 4.95
CA CYS A 23 1.59 12.94 5.54
C CYS A 23 2.04 11.69 6.31
N LEU A 24 3.19 11.12 5.92
CA LEU A 24 3.81 9.96 6.55
C LEU A 24 5.09 10.37 7.26
N TRP A 25 5.23 9.94 8.51
CA TRP A 25 6.37 10.27 9.35
C TRP A 25 7.48 9.23 9.16
N PHE A 26 8.68 9.69 8.85
CA PHE A 26 9.87 8.85 8.77
C PHE A 26 10.87 9.26 9.84
N ASP A 27 11.59 8.29 10.41
CA ASP A 27 12.80 8.59 11.18
C ASP A 27 13.79 9.37 10.31
N LYS A 28 14.06 8.79 9.15
CA LYS A 28 14.86 9.29 8.04
C LYS A 28 14.44 8.55 6.77
N ASP A 29 15.10 8.84 5.65
CA ASP A 29 14.97 8.09 4.40
C ASP A 29 13.61 8.22 3.69
N ALA A 30 12.83 9.27 3.95
CA ALA A 30 11.58 9.55 3.21
C ALA A 30 11.77 9.55 1.68
N GLU A 31 12.92 9.99 1.18
CA GLU A 31 13.22 9.96 -0.26
C GLU A 31 13.41 8.53 -0.78
N SER A 32 14.12 7.69 -0.03
CA SER A 32 14.31 6.28 -0.38
C SER A 32 12.97 5.53 -0.39
N ALA A 33 12.09 5.83 0.58
CA ALA A 33 10.74 5.29 0.63
C ALA A 33 9.92 5.69 -0.60
N ALA A 34 9.86 7.00 -0.89
CA ALA A 34 9.14 7.53 -2.03
C ALA A 34 9.61 6.93 -3.36
N ARG A 35 10.93 6.77 -3.56
CA ARG A 35 11.50 6.12 -4.75
C ARG A 35 11.11 4.66 -4.85
N PHE A 36 11.20 3.92 -3.75
CA PHE A 36 10.79 2.52 -3.71
C PHE A 36 9.29 2.37 -4.08
N TYR A 37 8.41 3.22 -3.56
CA TYR A 37 6.99 3.17 -3.90
C TYR A 37 6.74 3.52 -5.38
N ALA A 38 7.44 4.52 -5.90
CA ALA A 38 7.34 4.91 -7.31
C ALA A 38 7.80 3.81 -8.28
N GLU A 39 8.79 3.01 -7.90
CA GLU A 39 9.26 1.87 -8.70
C GLU A 39 8.38 0.62 -8.54
N THR A 40 7.71 0.48 -7.38
CA THR A 40 6.94 -0.72 -7.03
C THR A 40 5.51 -0.67 -7.57
N PHE A 41 4.83 0.47 -7.46
CA PHE A 41 3.40 0.58 -7.75
C PHE A 41 3.14 1.40 -9.02
N PRO A 42 2.13 1.02 -9.81
CA PRO A 42 1.69 1.85 -10.93
C PRO A 42 1.16 3.20 -10.44
N ASP A 43 1.10 4.18 -11.34
CA ASP A 43 0.61 5.54 -11.05
C ASP A 43 1.24 6.17 -9.80
N SER A 44 2.55 5.95 -9.66
CA SER A 44 3.35 6.40 -8.52
C SER A 44 4.60 7.12 -9.03
N ALA A 45 4.98 8.19 -8.35
CA ALA A 45 6.10 9.04 -8.77
C ALA A 45 6.63 9.88 -7.62
N VAL A 46 7.92 10.21 -7.66
CA VAL A 46 8.51 11.26 -6.82
C VAL A 46 8.41 12.59 -7.54
N HIS A 47 7.88 13.62 -6.87
CA HIS A 47 7.62 14.93 -7.48
C HIS A 47 8.63 15.99 -7.06
N ALA A 48 8.90 16.10 -5.76
CA ALA A 48 9.79 17.13 -5.23
C ALA A 48 10.49 16.66 -3.95
N VAL A 49 11.71 17.15 -3.75
CA VAL A 49 12.50 16.93 -2.53
C VAL A 49 12.84 18.30 -1.96
N HIS A 50 12.36 18.58 -0.75
CA HIS A 50 12.57 19.85 -0.07
C HIS A 50 13.58 19.69 1.05
N ARG A 51 14.58 20.56 1.05
CA ARG A 51 15.66 20.54 2.05
C ARG A 51 15.36 21.49 3.20
N ALA A 52 15.82 21.13 4.40
CA ALA A 52 15.65 21.95 5.59
C ALA A 52 16.35 23.31 5.41
N PRO A 53 15.67 24.44 5.64
CA PRO A 53 16.27 25.78 5.51
C PRO A 53 17.16 26.16 6.71
N ALA A 54 17.05 25.42 7.81
CA ALA A 54 17.80 25.61 9.06
C ALA A 54 17.92 24.27 9.80
N ASP A 55 18.74 24.23 10.85
CA ASP A 55 18.80 23.08 11.76
C ASP A 55 17.45 22.85 12.47
N TYR A 56 17.14 21.59 12.78
CA TYR A 56 15.90 21.18 13.42
C TYR A 56 16.15 20.01 14.39
N PRO A 57 15.19 19.62 15.26
CA PRO A 57 15.44 18.64 16.32
C PRO A 57 16.01 17.29 15.86
N SER A 58 15.77 16.90 14.61
CA SER A 58 16.15 15.62 14.02
C SER A 58 17.04 15.73 12.78
N GLY A 59 17.63 16.90 12.50
CA GLY A 59 18.58 17.07 11.38
C GLY A 59 19.12 18.49 11.23
N LYS A 60 19.82 18.74 10.12
CA LYS A 60 20.55 19.99 9.87
C LYS A 60 20.04 20.73 8.64
N ALA A 61 20.40 22.00 8.52
CA ALA A 61 20.19 22.77 7.30
C ALA A 61 20.78 22.02 6.08
N GLY A 62 20.00 21.91 5.01
CA GLY A 62 20.39 21.18 3.80
C GLY A 62 20.03 19.70 3.77
N ASP A 63 19.68 19.08 4.89
CA ASP A 63 19.15 17.71 4.90
C ASP A 63 17.80 17.63 4.20
N VAL A 64 17.42 16.46 3.68
CA VAL A 64 16.08 16.25 3.14
C VAL A 64 15.08 16.31 4.29
N LEU A 65 14.14 17.26 4.21
CA LEU A 65 13.11 17.46 5.23
C LEU A 65 11.80 16.81 4.81
N THR A 66 11.31 17.15 3.62
CA THR A 66 10.10 16.54 3.06
C THR A 66 10.28 16.09 1.63
N VAL A 67 9.48 15.08 1.25
CA VAL A 67 9.43 14.53 -0.10
C VAL A 67 7.99 14.45 -0.54
N GLU A 68 7.65 15.08 -1.65
CA GLU A 68 6.35 14.97 -2.30
C GLU A 68 6.37 13.79 -3.27
N PHE A 69 5.40 12.89 -3.15
CA PHE A 69 5.28 11.73 -4.02
C PHE A 69 3.82 11.30 -4.16
N THR A 70 3.56 10.42 -5.12
CA THR A 70 2.28 9.75 -5.30
C THR A 70 2.45 8.25 -5.16
N VAL A 71 1.49 7.60 -4.53
CA VAL A 71 1.37 6.12 -4.48
C VAL A 71 -0.01 5.75 -5.03
N ALA A 72 -0.04 5.03 -6.15
CA ALA A 72 -1.27 4.57 -6.82
C ALA A 72 -2.32 5.70 -6.95
N GLY A 73 -1.90 6.85 -7.46
CA GLY A 73 -2.76 8.04 -7.63
C GLY A 73 -3.01 8.88 -6.37
N ILE A 74 -2.55 8.43 -5.19
CA ILE A 74 -2.75 9.16 -3.92
C ILE A 74 -1.58 10.12 -3.63
N PRO A 75 -1.83 11.42 -3.45
CA PRO A 75 -0.79 12.39 -3.10
C PRO A 75 -0.32 12.21 -1.65
N CYS A 76 0.99 12.10 -1.48
CA CYS A 76 1.67 11.86 -0.22
C CYS A 76 2.79 12.87 0.03
N LEU A 77 3.10 13.07 1.32
CA LEU A 77 4.24 13.82 1.81
C LEU A 77 5.00 12.97 2.83
N GLY A 78 6.26 12.65 2.55
CA GLY A 78 7.14 12.01 3.52
C GLY A 78 7.86 13.07 4.33
N LEU A 79 7.81 13.01 5.65
CA LEU A 79 8.48 13.94 6.56
C LEU A 79 9.58 13.22 7.36
N ASN A 80 10.83 13.62 7.18
CA ASN A 80 11.94 13.15 8.02
C ASN A 80 11.91 13.88 9.36
N GLY A 81 11.29 13.26 10.35
CA GLY A 81 11.06 13.85 11.67
C GLY A 81 11.83 13.19 12.82
N GLY A 82 12.61 12.13 12.58
CA GLY A 82 13.31 11.38 13.61
C GLY A 82 12.44 10.29 14.27
N PRO A 83 12.96 9.52 15.22
CA PRO A 83 12.37 8.25 15.64
C PRO A 83 11.19 8.40 16.63
N ALA A 84 10.69 9.62 16.82
CA ALA A 84 9.74 9.97 17.87
C ALA A 84 8.37 9.30 17.72
N PHE A 85 7.92 9.07 16.48
CA PHE A 85 6.58 8.56 16.19
C PHE A 85 6.67 7.31 15.30
N PRO A 86 6.58 6.10 15.87
CA PRO A 86 6.52 4.87 15.10
C PRO A 86 5.14 4.69 14.44
N HIS A 87 5.14 4.06 13.28
CA HIS A 87 3.91 3.62 12.62
C HIS A 87 3.25 2.45 13.35
N SER A 88 1.95 2.31 13.13
CA SER A 88 1.13 1.17 13.55
C SER A 88 0.05 0.88 12.51
N GLU A 89 -0.62 -0.25 12.68
CA GLU A 89 -1.74 -0.72 11.85
C GLU A 89 -2.94 0.23 11.86
N ALA A 90 -2.95 1.25 12.74
CA ALA A 90 -3.98 2.30 12.77
C ALA A 90 -4.08 3.07 11.44
N PHE A 91 -2.99 3.14 10.67
CA PHE A 91 -3.00 3.58 9.28
C PHE A 91 -2.45 2.46 8.39
N SER A 92 -3.09 2.22 7.24
CA SER A 92 -2.53 1.36 6.20
C SER A 92 -2.97 1.80 4.81
N PHE A 93 -2.15 1.49 3.81
CA PHE A 93 -2.58 1.49 2.41
C PHE A 93 -3.16 0.13 2.06
N GLN A 94 -4.39 0.11 1.52
CA GLN A 94 -4.93 -1.09 0.89
C GLN A 94 -4.75 -0.98 -0.63
N ILE A 95 -3.92 -1.85 -1.19
CA ILE A 95 -3.67 -1.97 -2.63
C ILE A 95 -4.54 -3.09 -3.15
N ALA A 96 -5.49 -2.74 -4.01
CA ALA A 96 -6.32 -3.71 -4.71
C ALA A 96 -5.51 -4.37 -5.82
N THR A 97 -5.55 -5.70 -5.89
CA THR A 97 -4.89 -6.48 -6.96
C THR A 97 -5.90 -7.27 -7.78
N ASP A 98 -5.60 -7.45 -9.06
CA ASP A 98 -6.52 -8.07 -10.02
C ASP A 98 -6.30 -9.58 -10.15
N ASP A 99 -5.08 -10.07 -9.93
CA ASP A 99 -4.73 -11.49 -10.01
C ASP A 99 -3.65 -11.91 -8.99
N GLN A 100 -3.28 -13.19 -9.01
CA GLN A 100 -2.27 -13.74 -8.11
C GLN A 100 -0.86 -13.22 -8.43
N GLU A 101 -0.53 -12.98 -9.70
CA GLU A 101 0.80 -12.50 -10.08
C GLU A 101 1.05 -11.10 -9.52
N GLU A 102 0.06 -10.22 -9.63
CA GLU A 102 0.12 -8.88 -9.06
C GLU A 102 0.17 -8.91 -7.53
N THR A 103 -0.66 -9.77 -6.91
CA THR A 103 -0.66 -10.00 -5.46
C THR A 103 0.72 -10.42 -4.97
N ASP A 104 1.33 -11.39 -5.65
CA ASP A 104 2.65 -11.90 -5.33
C ASP A 104 3.74 -10.85 -5.52
N ARG A 105 3.69 -10.12 -6.64
CA ARG A 105 4.64 -9.05 -6.96
C ARG A 105 4.68 -7.99 -5.87
N TYR A 106 3.53 -7.44 -5.48
CA TYR A 106 3.50 -6.38 -4.47
C TYR A 106 3.78 -6.90 -3.07
N TRP A 107 3.26 -8.08 -2.72
CA TRP A 107 3.58 -8.71 -1.45
C TRP A 107 5.09 -8.89 -1.30
N THR A 108 5.73 -9.55 -2.27
CA THR A 108 7.16 -9.84 -2.26
C THR A 108 8.00 -8.58 -2.34
N ALA A 109 7.59 -7.54 -3.08
CA ALA A 109 8.29 -6.27 -3.10
C ALA A 109 8.37 -5.65 -1.69
N ILE A 110 7.25 -5.62 -0.96
CA ILE A 110 7.19 -5.02 0.37
C ILE A 110 7.93 -5.87 1.39
N THR A 111 7.63 -7.17 1.46
CA THR A 111 8.17 -8.06 2.50
C THR A 111 9.63 -8.44 2.22
N GLY A 112 10.02 -8.54 0.95
CA GLY A 112 11.39 -8.84 0.52
C GLY A 112 12.37 -7.67 0.66
N ASN A 113 11.90 -6.43 0.72
CA ASN A 113 12.76 -5.24 0.91
C ASN A 113 12.99 -4.90 2.39
N GLY A 114 13.11 -5.91 3.27
CA GLY A 114 13.26 -5.72 4.71
C GLY A 114 11.96 -5.41 5.45
N GLY A 115 10.81 -5.72 4.82
CA GLY A 115 9.50 -5.66 5.44
C GLY A 115 9.19 -6.88 6.32
N GLN A 116 7.94 -6.99 6.75
CA GLN A 116 7.44 -8.05 7.61
C GLN A 116 6.08 -8.55 7.13
N GLU A 117 5.91 -9.86 7.11
CA GLU A 117 4.61 -10.49 6.84
C GLU A 117 3.69 -10.37 8.05
N SER A 118 2.38 -10.26 7.80
CA SER A 118 1.32 -10.32 8.81
C SER A 118 0.12 -11.12 8.27
N ALA A 119 -0.97 -11.17 9.01
CA ALA A 119 -2.13 -11.98 8.68
C ALA A 119 -3.05 -11.31 7.64
N CYS A 120 -3.85 -12.12 6.94
CA CYS A 120 -4.99 -11.69 6.13
C CYS A 120 -4.64 -10.65 5.03
N GLY A 121 -3.48 -10.79 4.39
CA GLY A 121 -3.01 -9.85 3.36
C GLY A 121 -2.34 -8.59 3.93
N TRP A 122 -2.20 -8.47 5.25
CA TRP A 122 -1.44 -7.40 5.87
C TRP A 122 0.05 -7.68 5.83
N CYS A 123 0.84 -6.62 5.65
CA CYS A 123 2.29 -6.63 5.81
C CYS A 123 2.78 -5.24 6.25
N LYS A 124 4.06 -5.15 6.60
CA LYS A 124 4.75 -3.87 6.86
C LYS A 124 5.93 -3.74 5.93
N ASP A 125 6.19 -2.52 5.45
CA ASP A 125 7.45 -2.24 4.77
C ASP A 125 8.60 -2.03 5.77
N ARG A 126 9.82 -1.81 5.25
CA ARG A 126 11.02 -1.58 6.06
C ARG A 126 11.01 -0.30 6.90
N TRP A 127 10.09 0.62 6.64
CA TRP A 127 9.90 1.84 7.43
C TRP A 127 8.78 1.67 8.47
N GLY A 128 8.13 0.49 8.50
CA GLY A 128 7.10 0.13 9.46
C GLY A 128 5.68 0.56 9.06
N ILE A 129 5.48 1.11 7.86
CA ILE A 129 4.15 1.47 7.36
C ILE A 129 3.39 0.18 7.04
N SER A 130 2.14 0.12 7.46
CA SER A 130 1.27 -1.02 7.18
C SER A 130 0.67 -0.94 5.78
N TRP A 131 0.64 -2.09 5.12
CA TRP A 131 0.06 -2.30 3.80
C TRP A 131 -0.89 -3.50 3.86
N GLN A 132 -1.93 -3.47 3.03
CA GLN A 132 -2.83 -4.58 2.77
C GLN A 132 -2.81 -4.86 1.28
N ILE A 133 -2.27 -6.00 0.87
CA ILE A 133 -2.31 -6.45 -0.52
C ILE A 133 -3.53 -7.34 -0.67
N THR A 134 -4.60 -6.75 -1.20
CA THR A 134 -5.95 -7.31 -1.11
C THR A 134 -6.51 -7.54 -2.51
N PRO A 135 -6.58 -8.81 -2.97
CA PRO A 135 -7.21 -9.12 -4.24
C PRO A 135 -8.68 -8.65 -4.27
N ARG A 136 -9.12 -8.07 -5.39
CA ARG A 136 -10.52 -7.63 -5.56
C ARG A 136 -11.51 -8.74 -5.30
N VAL A 137 -11.16 -9.98 -5.67
CA VAL A 137 -11.97 -11.16 -5.41
C VAL A 137 -12.31 -11.34 -3.92
N LEU A 138 -11.40 -10.98 -3.00
CA LEU A 138 -11.63 -11.06 -1.57
C LEU A 138 -12.55 -9.92 -1.10
N THR A 139 -12.27 -8.69 -1.53
CA THR A 139 -13.12 -7.53 -1.20
C THR A 139 -14.56 -7.73 -1.67
N ASP A 140 -14.74 -8.20 -2.90
CA ASP A 140 -16.06 -8.46 -3.49
C ASP A 140 -16.80 -9.58 -2.74
N ALA A 141 -16.08 -10.63 -2.32
CA ALA A 141 -16.68 -11.71 -1.54
C ALA A 141 -17.23 -11.22 -0.20
N LEU A 142 -16.44 -10.42 0.51
CA LEU A 142 -16.84 -9.88 1.82
C LEU A 142 -18.00 -8.90 1.67
N ALA A 143 -18.00 -8.08 0.61
CA ALA A 143 -19.07 -7.14 0.31
C ALA A 143 -20.38 -7.82 -0.10
N ALA A 144 -20.34 -8.99 -0.73
CA ALA A 144 -21.53 -9.76 -1.12
C ALA A 144 -22.37 -10.21 0.09
N GLY A 145 -21.74 -10.38 1.26
CA GLY A 145 -22.39 -10.82 2.49
C GLY A 145 -22.85 -12.30 2.47
N GLY A 146 -23.61 -12.67 3.49
CA GLY A 146 -24.20 -14.01 3.62
C GLY A 146 -23.16 -15.14 3.71
N GLU A 147 -23.54 -16.33 3.22
CA GLU A 147 -22.71 -17.53 3.30
C GLU A 147 -21.47 -17.46 2.39
N GLU A 148 -21.51 -16.70 1.30
CA GLU A 148 -20.32 -16.47 0.44
C GLU A 148 -19.25 -15.69 1.22
N ALA A 149 -19.63 -14.54 1.80
CA ALA A 149 -18.72 -13.74 2.61
C ALA A 149 -18.16 -14.52 3.79
N LYS A 150 -19.02 -15.31 4.47
CA LYS A 150 -18.60 -16.15 5.59
C LYS A 150 -17.50 -17.14 5.18
N ARG A 151 -17.69 -17.90 4.09
CA ARG A 151 -16.68 -18.87 3.63
C ARG A 151 -15.39 -18.19 3.20
N ALA A 152 -15.47 -17.08 2.47
CA ALA A 152 -14.29 -16.32 2.05
C ALA A 152 -13.54 -15.73 3.25
N PHE A 153 -14.27 -15.22 4.25
CA PHE A 153 -13.70 -14.70 5.50
C PHE A 153 -13.00 -15.82 6.30
N GLU A 154 -13.64 -16.97 6.48
CA GLU A 154 -13.04 -18.12 7.18
C GLU A 154 -11.77 -18.62 6.48
N ALA A 155 -11.76 -18.66 5.14
CA ALA A 155 -10.57 -19.01 4.37
C ALA A 155 -9.45 -17.97 4.55
N MET A 156 -9.77 -16.68 4.44
CA MET A 156 -8.82 -15.58 4.61
C MET A 156 -8.15 -15.59 6.00
N MET A 157 -8.90 -15.90 7.06
CA MET A 157 -8.36 -15.92 8.43
C MET A 157 -7.21 -16.92 8.65
N GLY A 158 -7.08 -17.93 7.78
CA GLY A 158 -5.95 -18.86 7.80
C GLY A 158 -4.75 -18.43 6.96
N MET A 159 -4.81 -17.26 6.30
CA MET A 159 -3.81 -16.82 5.34
C MET A 159 -2.89 -15.73 5.91
N THR A 160 -1.63 -15.75 5.47
CA THR A 160 -0.69 -14.63 5.61
C THR A 160 -0.78 -13.77 4.35
N LYS A 161 -0.21 -14.23 3.23
CA LYS A 161 -0.49 -13.72 1.89
C LYS A 161 -1.79 -14.33 1.35
N ILE A 162 -2.61 -13.55 0.65
CA ILE A 162 -3.87 -14.05 0.08
C ILE A 162 -3.60 -14.94 -1.13
N ASP A 163 -4.22 -16.12 -1.13
CA ASP A 163 -4.33 -17.01 -2.29
C ASP A 163 -5.67 -16.75 -3.00
N VAL A 164 -5.61 -16.15 -4.19
CA VAL A 164 -6.75 -15.75 -5.01
C VAL A 164 -7.62 -16.95 -5.38
N ALA A 165 -7.01 -18.08 -5.76
CA ALA A 165 -7.75 -19.28 -6.18
C ALA A 165 -8.47 -19.95 -5.01
N ALA A 166 -7.87 -19.97 -3.82
CA ALA A 166 -8.47 -20.49 -2.60
C ALA A 166 -9.65 -19.61 -2.16
N ILE A 167 -9.52 -18.28 -2.23
CA ILE A 167 -10.64 -17.36 -1.98
C ILE A 167 -11.77 -17.60 -2.98
N GLU A 168 -11.47 -17.69 -4.27
CA GLU A 168 -12.48 -18.02 -5.28
C GLU A 168 -13.19 -19.35 -5.02
N ALA A 169 -12.45 -20.39 -4.63
CA ALA A 169 -13.03 -21.69 -4.32
C ALA A 169 -13.94 -21.62 -3.07
N ALA A 170 -13.49 -20.91 -2.03
CA ALA A 170 -14.29 -20.64 -0.85
C ALA A 170 -15.59 -19.89 -1.21
N ARG A 171 -15.51 -18.87 -2.06
CA ARG A 171 -16.68 -18.14 -2.58
C ARG A 171 -17.67 -19.09 -3.26
N ARG A 172 -17.20 -19.96 -4.14
CA ARG A 172 -18.03 -20.97 -4.83
C ARG A 172 -18.58 -22.07 -3.91
N GLY A 173 -18.05 -22.20 -2.69
CA GLY A 173 -18.39 -23.29 -1.77
C GLY A 173 -17.74 -24.63 -2.17
N THR A 174 -16.69 -24.59 -2.99
CA THR A 174 -15.90 -25.78 -3.33
C THR A 174 -14.82 -25.97 -2.28
N VAL A 175 -14.84 -27.07 -1.55
CA VAL A 175 -13.75 -27.45 -0.64
C VAL A 175 -12.55 -27.85 -1.51
N ILE A 176 -11.51 -27.00 -1.56
CA ILE A 176 -10.19 -27.49 -1.95
C ILE A 176 -9.66 -28.25 -0.74
N LEU A 177 -9.64 -29.57 -0.82
CA LEU A 177 -8.89 -30.40 0.12
C LEU A 177 -7.40 -30.08 -0.09
N SER A 178 -6.89 -29.04 0.56
CA SER A 178 -5.46 -28.85 0.66
C SER A 178 -4.95 -29.78 1.75
N ASP A 179 -4.17 -30.78 1.35
CA ASP A 179 -3.43 -31.69 2.21
C ASP A 179 -2.54 -30.92 3.19
N PHE A 180 -3.08 -30.55 4.36
CA PHE A 180 -2.31 -30.10 5.49
C PHE A 180 -2.33 -31.17 6.58
N GLY A 181 -1.28 -32.00 6.56
CA GLY A 181 -0.60 -32.46 7.76
C GLY A 181 -1.42 -33.22 8.79
N ARG A 182 -1.78 -34.46 8.49
CA ARG A 182 -2.07 -35.47 9.53
C ARG A 182 -0.75 -35.87 10.21
N SER A 183 -0.23 -35.06 11.12
CA SER A 183 0.87 -35.47 12.00
C SER A 183 0.33 -36.06 13.31
N LYS A 184 0.25 -37.39 13.31
CA LYS A 184 0.47 -38.34 14.43
C LYS A 184 -0.07 -37.95 15.82
N GLN A 185 -1.18 -38.59 16.19
CA GLN A 185 -1.32 -39.14 17.54
C GLN A 185 -0.34 -40.31 17.68
N ASN A 186 0.55 -40.23 18.67
CA ASN A 186 1.13 -41.38 19.36
C ASN A 186 1.36 -40.97 20.82
#